data_AF-A0A6I3KGF2-F1
#
_entry.id   AF-A0A6I3KGF2-F1
#
_cell.length_a   1.000
_cell.length_b   1.000
_cell.length_c   1.000
_cell.angle_alpha   90.00
_cell.angle_beta   90.00
_cell.angle_gamma   90.00
#
_symmetry.space_group_name_H-M   'P 1'
#
loop_
_entity.id
_entity.type
_entity.pdbx_description
1 polymer ?
#
loop_
_entity_poly.entity_id
_entity_poly.type
_entity_poly.pdbx_seq_one_letter_code
_entity_poly.pdbx_strand_id
1 'polypeptide(L)'
;MLGRSIVAPLLALLVIPLAADVASAQGRDRDRGPPGFDRDRGPPGFDRDRGPPGREQWELLGEQAVGFGVDRDVIRVGRREGFFSRIALEVRDNDVEILDLKVFFNRGAPQDVRVRQVIRRGERTRPIDLIGRDRLIDRIEIVYRSNPNVRGRAKVAVFGLRDMPPPPPPPPLSWVELGCGKVGIKPDRDSIRVGRREGRFSAIKLAVRGSKIELIDLTVVYERGPPDELQVRKKIGDGEETPPLDLRGERRAIDRVGLTYRQTLGLNLIKGPATVCVLGR
;
A
#
# COMPACT_ATOMS: atom_id res chain seq x y z
N MET A 1 -23.95 92.97 48.38
CA MET A 1 -24.86 92.26 47.47
C MET A 1 -24.04 91.23 46.70
N LEU A 2 -24.01 89.97 47.16
CA LEU A 2 -23.30 88.89 46.49
C LEU A 2 -24.13 87.60 46.63
N GLY A 3 -24.40 86.98 45.48
CA GLY A 3 -25.33 85.87 45.31
C GLY A 3 -24.84 84.54 45.87
N ARG A 4 -25.80 83.69 46.24
CA ARG A 4 -25.61 82.33 46.75
C ARG A 4 -25.49 81.36 45.57
N SER A 5 -24.44 80.54 45.57
CA SER A 5 -24.35 79.32 44.76
C SER A 5 -24.42 78.10 45.68
N ILE A 6 -25.14 77.08 45.23
CA ILE A 6 -25.50 75.85 45.94
C ILE A 6 -25.14 74.66 45.03
N VAL A 7 -24.27 73.76 45.53
CA VAL A 7 -24.32 72.27 45.41
C VAL A 7 -24.05 71.65 44.01
N ALA A 8 -23.34 70.54 43.77
CA ALA A 8 -22.83 69.41 44.54
C ALA A 8 -21.65 68.72 43.78
N PRO A 9 -20.96 67.72 44.39
CA PRO A 9 -19.72 67.11 43.91
C PRO A 9 -19.93 65.76 43.18
N LEU A 10 -18.90 65.26 42.48
CA LEU A 10 -18.81 63.82 42.19
C LEU A 10 -17.43 63.27 42.59
N LEU A 11 -17.53 62.20 43.37
CA LEU A 11 -16.53 61.57 44.22
C LEU A 11 -15.77 60.48 43.44
N ALA A 12 -14.44 60.47 43.54
CA ALA A 12 -13.59 59.39 43.08
C ALA A 12 -13.61 58.22 44.08
N LEU A 13 -13.74 56.99 43.59
CA LEU A 13 -13.64 55.78 44.40
C LEU A 13 -12.64 54.80 43.79
N LEU A 14 -11.52 54.69 44.50
CA LEU A 14 -10.45 53.70 44.40
C LEU A 14 -10.96 52.34 44.93
N VAL A 15 -10.67 51.24 44.23
CA VAL A 15 -10.91 49.89 44.77
C VAL A 15 -9.63 49.05 44.65
N ILE A 16 -9.18 48.58 45.81
CA ILE A 16 -8.05 47.69 46.11
C ILE A 16 -8.52 46.24 45.95
N PRO A 17 -7.70 45.27 45.48
CA PRO A 17 -8.10 43.87 45.48
C PRO A 17 -7.80 43.23 46.86
N LEU A 18 -8.83 42.64 47.46
CA LEU A 18 -8.73 41.76 48.63
C LEU A 18 -8.68 40.31 48.14
N ALA A 19 -7.61 39.60 48.49
CA ALA A 19 -7.55 38.14 48.41
C ALA A 19 -8.21 37.56 49.67
N ALA A 20 -9.20 36.68 49.48
CA ALA A 20 -9.69 35.79 50.54
C ALA A 20 -10.11 34.46 49.90
N ASP A 21 -9.49 33.42 50.42
CA ASP A 21 -9.60 32.00 50.13
C ASP A 21 -10.89 31.43 50.72
N VAL A 22 -11.74 30.76 49.93
CA VAL A 22 -12.88 29.98 50.46
C VAL A 22 -13.22 28.78 49.57
N ALA A 23 -12.97 27.60 50.14
CA ALA A 23 -13.75 26.36 50.12
C ALA A 23 -13.99 25.62 48.79
N SER A 24 -13.38 24.43 48.75
CA SER A 24 -13.78 23.24 48.02
C SER A 24 -15.30 23.01 48.02
N ALA A 25 -15.89 23.04 46.83
CA ALA A 25 -17.22 22.53 46.56
C ALA A 25 -17.12 21.47 45.45
N GLN A 26 -17.66 20.30 45.76
CA GLN A 26 -17.64 19.08 44.97
C GLN A 26 -18.12 19.31 43.53
N GLY A 27 -17.36 18.76 42.58
CA GLY A 27 -17.66 18.78 41.16
C GLY A 27 -19.06 18.24 40.87
N ARG A 28 -19.93 19.13 40.40
CA ARG A 28 -21.12 18.74 39.64
C ARG A 28 -20.74 18.79 38.17
N ASP A 29 -20.39 17.61 37.65
CA ASP A 29 -20.33 17.32 36.22
C ASP A 29 -21.61 17.84 35.53
N ARG A 30 -21.48 18.98 34.87
CA ARG A 30 -22.46 19.53 33.93
C ARG A 30 -21.86 19.57 32.54
N ASP A 31 -21.37 18.41 32.09
CA ASP A 31 -21.07 18.15 30.68
C ASP A 31 -21.66 16.77 30.31
N ARG A 32 -22.99 16.72 30.21
CA ARG A 32 -23.68 15.73 29.38
C ARG A 32 -24.62 16.47 28.45
N GLY A 33 -24.05 16.97 27.35
CA GLY A 33 -24.82 17.17 26.14
C GLY A 33 -25.49 15.85 25.72
N PRO A 34 -26.58 15.90 24.93
CA PRO A 34 -27.20 14.69 24.43
C PRO A 34 -26.13 13.81 23.74
N PRO A 35 -26.16 12.48 23.93
CA PRO A 35 -25.15 11.62 23.33
C PRO A 35 -25.08 11.93 21.84
N GLY A 36 -23.89 12.35 21.41
CA GLY A 36 -23.61 12.61 20.02
C GLY A 36 -24.05 11.40 19.22
N PHE A 37 -24.75 11.64 18.13
CA PHE A 37 -24.87 10.65 17.08
C PHE A 37 -23.44 10.29 16.65
N ASP A 38 -22.96 9.14 17.12
CA ASP A 38 -21.73 8.51 16.63
C ASP A 38 -21.90 8.32 15.12
N ARG A 39 -21.34 9.23 14.33
CA ARG A 39 -21.39 9.19 12.86
C ARG A 39 -20.56 8.06 12.27
N ASP A 40 -19.89 7.27 13.11
CA ASP A 40 -19.00 6.17 12.72
C ASP A 40 -19.63 4.78 12.90
N ARG A 41 -20.89 4.67 13.36
CA ARG A 41 -21.62 3.40 13.35
C ARG A 41 -22.57 3.31 12.16
N GLY A 42 -21.99 3.15 10.97
CA GLY A 42 -22.71 2.60 9.83
C GLY A 42 -23.19 1.18 10.13
N PRO A 43 -24.23 0.67 9.42
CA PRO A 43 -24.68 -0.72 9.57
C PRO A 43 -23.51 -1.69 9.33
N PRO A 44 -23.52 -2.89 9.94
CA PRO A 44 -22.43 -3.85 9.79
C PRO A 44 -22.36 -4.29 8.33
N GLY A 45 -21.33 -3.84 7.63
CA GLY A 45 -21.19 -4.07 6.21
C GLY A 45 -19.97 -3.36 5.63
N PHE A 46 -18.86 -4.09 5.62
CA PHE A 46 -17.66 -3.82 4.83
C PHE A 46 -16.79 -2.66 5.31
N ASP A 47 -15.86 -3.00 6.20
CA ASP A 47 -14.66 -2.23 6.49
C ASP A 47 -14.01 -1.77 5.18
N ARG A 48 -13.90 -0.45 5.03
CA ARG A 48 -13.05 0.16 4.01
C ARG A 48 -11.60 -0.05 4.46
N ASP A 49 -10.82 -0.59 3.53
CA ASP A 49 -9.36 -0.64 3.52
C ASP A 49 -8.65 -1.86 4.13
N ARG A 50 -8.02 -2.58 3.19
CA ARG A 50 -6.80 -3.41 3.30
C ARG A 50 -6.97 -4.87 3.75
N GLY A 51 -7.43 -5.70 2.80
CA GLY A 51 -7.22 -7.15 2.84
C GLY A 51 -6.00 -7.61 2.01
N PRO A 52 -5.28 -8.70 2.41
CA PRO A 52 -4.14 -9.29 1.68
C PRO A 52 -4.43 -9.72 0.23
N PRO A 53 -3.39 -9.93 -0.61
CA PRO A 53 -3.52 -9.99 -2.07
C PRO A 53 -4.28 -11.23 -2.54
N GLY A 54 -5.26 -11.02 -3.42
CA GLY A 54 -6.19 -12.02 -3.94
C GLY A 54 -7.67 -11.74 -3.67
N ARG A 55 -8.05 -10.48 -3.40
CA ARG A 55 -9.41 -10.12 -2.98
C ARG A 55 -10.08 -9.22 -4.01
N GLU A 56 -11.22 -9.71 -4.51
CA GLU A 56 -12.31 -8.94 -5.13
C GLU A 56 -12.40 -7.51 -4.56
N GLN A 57 -11.87 -6.50 -5.30
CA GLN A 57 -11.88 -5.10 -4.88
C GLN A 57 -13.07 -4.36 -5.50
N TRP A 58 -14.02 -3.95 -4.67
CA TRP A 58 -15.14 -3.11 -5.08
C TRP A 58 -14.72 -1.64 -5.13
N GLU A 59 -14.85 -1.01 -6.28
CA GLU A 59 -14.52 0.39 -6.54
C GLU A 59 -15.77 1.18 -6.89
N LEU A 60 -15.92 2.39 -6.35
CA LEU A 60 -17.01 3.29 -6.73
C LEU A 60 -16.81 3.78 -8.16
N LEU A 61 -17.75 3.46 -9.06
CA LEU A 61 -17.74 3.90 -10.46
C LEU A 61 -18.37 5.27 -10.63
N GLY A 62 -19.41 5.56 -9.84
CA GLY A 62 -20.12 6.84 -9.85
C GLY A 62 -21.28 6.84 -8.86
N GLU A 63 -21.81 8.03 -8.56
CA GLU A 63 -22.96 8.24 -7.69
C GLU A 63 -23.87 9.30 -8.33
N GLN A 64 -25.18 9.13 -8.19
CA GLN A 64 -26.18 10.08 -8.66
C GLN A 64 -27.23 10.33 -7.57
N ALA A 65 -27.58 11.60 -7.38
CA ALA A 65 -28.70 11.98 -6.51
C ALA A 65 -30.01 11.85 -7.30
N VAL A 66 -30.96 11.10 -6.74
CA VAL A 66 -32.22 10.79 -7.40
C VAL A 66 -33.37 11.61 -6.80
N GLY A 67 -34.19 12.20 -7.68
CA GLY A 67 -35.28 13.12 -7.34
C GLY A 67 -36.63 12.44 -7.08
N PHE A 68 -37.71 13.22 -7.09
CA PHE A 68 -39.07 12.71 -6.93
C PHE A 68 -39.67 12.28 -8.29
N GLY A 69 -40.31 11.11 -8.34
CA GLY A 69 -40.97 10.59 -9.54
C GLY A 69 -40.24 9.39 -10.17
N VAL A 70 -40.66 9.03 -11.38
CA VAL A 70 -39.93 8.09 -12.24
C VAL A 70 -38.97 8.90 -13.09
N ASP A 71 -37.70 8.57 -13.03
CA ASP A 71 -36.66 9.28 -13.79
C ASP A 71 -35.66 8.30 -14.40
N ARG A 72 -34.91 8.78 -15.40
CA ARG A 72 -33.81 8.09 -16.05
C ARG A 72 -32.55 8.91 -15.86
N ASP A 73 -31.59 8.34 -15.14
CA ASP A 73 -30.27 8.93 -14.99
C ASP A 73 -29.19 8.16 -15.74
N VAL A 74 -28.17 8.92 -16.15
CA VAL A 74 -26.96 8.41 -16.78
C VAL A 74 -25.77 8.63 -15.86
N ILE A 75 -25.24 7.56 -15.31
CA ILE A 75 -23.99 7.56 -14.56
C ILE A 75 -22.88 7.28 -15.55
N ARG A 76 -22.13 8.32 -15.92
CA ARG A 76 -20.93 8.16 -16.74
C ARG A 76 -19.84 7.57 -15.86
N VAL A 77 -19.40 6.36 -16.20
CA VAL A 77 -18.24 5.78 -15.57
C VAL A 77 -17.06 6.52 -16.19
N GLY A 78 -16.39 7.37 -15.41
CA GLY A 78 -15.25 8.14 -15.91
C GLY A 78 -14.17 7.22 -16.49
N ARG A 79 -13.10 7.79 -17.09
CA ARG A 79 -11.90 7.05 -17.54
C ARG A 79 -11.11 6.41 -16.39
N ARG A 80 -11.78 5.82 -15.40
CA ARG A 80 -11.17 5.03 -14.35
C ARG A 80 -10.69 3.73 -15.00
N GLU A 81 -9.38 3.60 -15.02
CA GLU A 81 -8.65 2.49 -15.63
C GLU A 81 -9.00 1.19 -14.88
N GLY A 82 -9.79 0.32 -15.52
CA GLY A 82 -10.08 -1.00 -14.99
C GLY A 82 -11.09 -1.81 -15.81
N PHE A 83 -10.85 -3.11 -15.92
CA PHE A 83 -11.85 -4.09 -16.33
C PHE A 83 -12.63 -4.55 -15.09
N PHE A 84 -13.96 -4.54 -15.19
CA PHE A 84 -14.84 -4.92 -14.10
C PHE A 84 -15.58 -6.20 -14.47
N SER A 85 -15.54 -7.20 -13.59
CA SER A 85 -16.23 -8.47 -13.81
C SER A 85 -17.68 -8.44 -13.33
N ARG A 86 -17.97 -7.60 -12.33
CA ARG A 86 -19.32 -7.42 -11.74
C ARG A 86 -19.60 -5.98 -11.37
N ILE A 87 -20.87 -5.63 -11.23
CA ILE A 87 -21.32 -4.37 -10.62
C ILE A 87 -22.33 -4.61 -9.49
N ALA A 88 -22.49 -3.63 -8.61
CA ALA A 88 -23.54 -3.60 -7.60
C ALA A 88 -24.06 -2.17 -7.42
N LEU A 89 -25.36 -2.02 -7.17
CA LEU A 89 -25.96 -0.73 -6.83
C LEU A 89 -26.10 -0.64 -5.31
N GLU A 90 -25.70 0.48 -4.73
CA GLU A 90 -25.92 0.84 -3.33
C GLU A 90 -26.88 2.03 -3.27
N VAL A 91 -27.90 1.93 -2.42
CA VAL A 91 -28.84 3.03 -2.19
C VAL A 91 -28.55 3.69 -0.86
N ARG A 92 -28.48 5.02 -0.86
CA ARG A 92 -28.23 5.86 0.31
C ARG A 92 -29.35 6.87 0.51
N ASP A 93 -29.40 7.37 1.74
CA ASP A 93 -30.32 8.40 2.23
C ASP A 93 -31.80 8.00 2.29
N ASN A 94 -32.38 7.41 1.23
CA ASN A 94 -33.77 6.96 1.16
C ASN A 94 -33.93 5.73 0.24
N ASP A 95 -35.05 5.02 0.36
CA ASP A 95 -35.36 3.83 -0.46
C ASP A 95 -35.60 4.19 -1.93
N VAL A 96 -35.15 3.33 -2.84
CA VAL A 96 -35.31 3.51 -4.29
C VAL A 96 -35.77 2.20 -4.93
N GLU A 97 -36.77 2.28 -5.79
CA GLU A 97 -37.16 1.18 -6.66
C GLU A 97 -36.42 1.27 -7.99
N ILE A 98 -35.57 0.30 -8.28
CA ILE A 98 -34.89 0.20 -9.56
C ILE A 98 -35.76 -0.59 -10.52
N LEU A 99 -36.20 0.06 -11.60
CA LEU A 99 -37.09 -0.51 -12.60
C LEU A 99 -36.29 -1.20 -13.72
N ASP A 100 -35.22 -0.57 -14.17
CA ASP A 100 -34.39 -1.06 -15.26
C ASP A 100 -32.94 -0.55 -15.13
N LEU A 101 -31.98 -1.33 -15.60
CA LEU A 101 -30.55 -1.02 -15.57
C LEU A 101 -29.92 -1.45 -16.89
N LYS A 102 -29.27 -0.51 -17.59
CA LYS A 102 -28.57 -0.79 -18.85
C LYS A 102 -27.12 -0.36 -18.77
N VAL A 103 -26.21 -1.30 -19.05
CA VAL A 103 -24.77 -1.06 -19.05
C VAL A 103 -24.30 -0.90 -20.48
N PHE A 104 -23.71 0.25 -20.78
CA PHE A 104 -23.06 0.53 -22.06
C PHE A 104 -21.55 0.39 -21.89
N PHE A 105 -20.95 -0.29 -22.85
CA PHE A 105 -19.51 -0.50 -22.91
C PHE A 105 -18.92 0.35 -24.03
N ASN A 106 -17.64 0.69 -23.95
CA ASN A 106 -16.93 1.44 -24.99
C ASN A 106 -16.97 0.73 -26.37
N ARG A 107 -17.13 -0.59 -26.39
CA ARG A 107 -17.24 -1.41 -27.62
C ARG A 107 -18.25 -2.54 -27.42
N GLY A 108 -18.98 -2.89 -28.47
CA GLY A 108 -19.96 -3.99 -28.50
C GLY A 108 -21.36 -3.62 -28.01
N ALA A 109 -22.26 -4.60 -27.97
CA ALA A 109 -23.67 -4.39 -27.57
C ALA A 109 -23.83 -4.05 -26.08
N PRO A 110 -24.80 -3.20 -25.69
CA PRO A 110 -25.12 -2.94 -24.29
C PRO A 110 -25.72 -4.19 -23.62
N GLN A 111 -25.58 -4.26 -22.29
CA GLN A 111 -26.19 -5.30 -21.46
C GLN A 111 -27.41 -4.73 -20.74
N ASP A 112 -28.57 -5.36 -20.95
CA ASP A 112 -29.82 -5.04 -20.27
C ASP A 112 -29.98 -5.94 -19.02
N VAL A 113 -30.14 -5.33 -17.85
CA VAL A 113 -30.19 -6.02 -16.56
C VAL A 113 -31.55 -5.76 -15.90
N ARG A 114 -32.38 -6.80 -15.85
CA ARG A 114 -33.65 -6.74 -15.14
C ARG A 114 -33.40 -6.84 -13.63
N VAL A 115 -33.45 -5.68 -12.96
CA VAL A 115 -33.35 -5.59 -11.51
C VAL A 115 -34.75 -5.66 -10.86
N ARG A 116 -35.67 -4.74 -11.24
CA ARG A 116 -37.08 -4.67 -10.78
C ARG A 116 -37.25 -4.98 -9.28
N GLN A 117 -36.54 -4.23 -8.43
CA GLN A 117 -36.62 -4.42 -6.98
C GLN A 117 -36.54 -3.08 -6.24
N VAL A 118 -37.14 -3.03 -5.05
CA VAL A 118 -36.90 -1.96 -4.08
C VAL A 118 -35.60 -2.27 -3.34
N ILE A 119 -34.69 -1.30 -3.29
CA ILE A 119 -33.47 -1.36 -2.50
C ILE A 119 -33.63 -0.36 -1.37
N ARG A 120 -33.51 -0.83 -0.12
CA ARG A 120 -33.69 0.06 1.04
C ARG A 120 -32.44 0.89 1.27
N ARG A 121 -32.61 1.98 2.02
CA ARG A 121 -31.50 2.81 2.49
C ARG A 121 -30.41 1.95 3.16
N GLY A 122 -29.18 2.08 2.67
CA GLY A 122 -28.01 1.38 3.18
C GLY A 122 -27.83 -0.03 2.62
N GLU A 123 -28.76 -0.52 1.80
CA GLU A 123 -28.66 -1.83 1.16
C GLU A 123 -27.96 -1.75 -0.20
N ARG A 124 -27.47 -2.91 -0.63
CA ARG A 124 -26.88 -3.13 -1.95
C ARG A 124 -27.61 -4.24 -2.69
N THR A 125 -27.62 -4.18 -4.02
CA THR A 125 -28.00 -5.33 -4.83
C THR A 125 -26.99 -6.47 -4.64
N ARG A 126 -27.42 -7.70 -4.98
CA ARG A 126 -26.46 -8.77 -5.27
C ARG A 126 -25.50 -8.33 -6.38
N PRO A 127 -24.28 -8.89 -6.43
CA PRO A 127 -23.39 -8.71 -7.57
C PRO A 127 -24.08 -9.11 -8.89
N ILE A 128 -23.95 -8.25 -9.89
CA ILE A 128 -24.46 -8.43 -11.24
C ILE A 128 -23.25 -8.70 -12.13
N ASP A 129 -23.18 -9.88 -12.73
CA ASP A 129 -22.09 -10.21 -13.65
C ASP A 129 -22.17 -9.40 -14.95
N LEU A 130 -21.03 -8.86 -15.38
CA LEU A 130 -20.91 -8.14 -16.64
C LEU A 130 -20.55 -9.09 -17.78
N ILE A 131 -21.19 -8.90 -18.94
CA ILE A 131 -20.92 -9.69 -20.15
C ILE A 131 -19.63 -9.19 -20.82
N GLY A 132 -18.70 -10.12 -21.05
CA GLY A 132 -17.42 -9.83 -21.66
C GLY A 132 -16.51 -9.08 -20.68
N ARG A 133 -16.09 -9.79 -19.62
CA ARG A 133 -15.34 -9.32 -18.43
C ARG A 133 -14.14 -8.39 -18.72
N ASP A 134 -13.68 -8.33 -19.96
CA ASP A 134 -12.58 -7.49 -20.47
C ASP A 134 -13.08 -6.23 -21.20
N ARG A 135 -14.29 -5.74 -20.91
CA ARG A 135 -14.88 -4.56 -21.56
C ARG A 135 -14.93 -3.38 -20.61
N LEU A 136 -14.45 -2.23 -21.09
CA LEU A 136 -14.55 -0.96 -20.39
C LEU A 136 -16.01 -0.46 -20.42
N ILE A 137 -16.54 -0.13 -19.25
CA ILE A 137 -17.87 0.49 -19.10
C ILE A 137 -17.75 1.96 -19.55
N ASP A 138 -18.62 2.40 -20.45
CA ASP A 138 -18.77 3.80 -20.87
C ASP A 138 -19.70 4.54 -19.90
N ARG A 139 -20.91 4.01 -19.75
CA ARG A 139 -21.96 4.60 -18.93
C ARG A 139 -22.95 3.55 -18.48
N ILE A 140 -23.68 3.88 -17.43
CA ILE A 140 -24.74 3.06 -16.88
C ILE A 140 -26.00 3.93 -16.86
N GLU A 141 -27.05 3.44 -17.50
CA GLU A 141 -28.37 4.07 -17.48
C GLU A 141 -29.25 3.35 -16.47
N ILE A 142 -29.84 4.10 -15.56
CA ILE A 142 -30.70 3.58 -14.50
C ILE A 142 -32.07 4.20 -14.65
N VAL A 143 -33.09 3.37 -14.73
CA VAL A 143 -34.49 3.80 -14.62
C VAL A 143 -34.98 3.42 -13.23
N TYR A 144 -35.45 4.42 -12.49
CA TYR A 144 -35.84 4.23 -11.10
C TYR A 144 -37.10 5.01 -10.76
N ARG A 145 -37.67 4.68 -9.61
CA ARG A 145 -38.76 5.40 -8.97
C ARG A 145 -38.43 5.61 -7.51
N SER A 146 -38.43 6.87 -7.08
CA SER A 146 -38.31 7.21 -5.66
C SER A 146 -39.66 7.04 -4.96
N ASN A 147 -39.66 6.63 -3.69
CA ASN A 147 -40.89 6.53 -2.92
C ASN A 147 -41.47 7.93 -2.65
N PRO A 148 -42.67 8.27 -3.16
CA PRO A 148 -43.25 9.60 -3.01
C PRO A 148 -43.64 9.95 -1.56
N ASN A 149 -43.73 8.95 -0.67
CA ASN A 149 -44.18 9.13 0.72
C ASN A 149 -43.04 9.47 1.69
N VAL A 150 -41.79 9.60 1.22
CA VAL A 150 -40.63 9.89 2.06
C VAL A 150 -40.05 11.26 1.70
N ARG A 151 -39.75 12.09 2.71
CA ARG A 151 -39.12 13.41 2.51
C ARG A 151 -37.62 13.25 2.28
N GLY A 152 -37.10 13.88 1.22
CA GLY A 152 -35.67 13.95 0.91
C GLY A 152 -35.31 13.27 -0.41
N ARG A 153 -34.07 13.49 -0.89
CA ARG A 153 -33.53 12.81 -2.08
C ARG A 153 -32.94 11.47 -1.65
N ALA A 154 -32.90 10.50 -2.55
CA ALA A 154 -32.05 9.32 -2.39
C ALA A 154 -30.76 9.51 -3.21
N LYS A 155 -29.78 8.63 -2.99
CA LYS A 155 -28.62 8.54 -3.87
C LYS A 155 -28.39 7.10 -4.28
N VAL A 156 -28.03 6.91 -5.54
CA VAL A 156 -27.66 5.61 -6.09
C VAL A 156 -26.18 5.65 -6.43
N ALA A 157 -25.40 4.82 -5.77
CA ALA A 157 -23.98 4.63 -6.03
C ALA A 157 -23.77 3.30 -6.76
N VAL A 158 -22.93 3.30 -7.80
CA VAL A 158 -22.56 2.10 -8.54
C VAL A 158 -21.15 1.69 -8.15
N PHE A 159 -20.98 0.44 -7.73
CA PHE A 159 -19.67 -0.16 -7.48
C PHE A 159 -19.34 -1.18 -8.57
N GLY A 160 -18.08 -1.25 -8.96
CA GLY A 160 -17.53 -2.23 -9.89
C GLY A 160 -16.53 -3.12 -9.18
N LEU A 161 -16.63 -4.42 -9.42
CA LEU A 161 -15.67 -5.39 -8.93
C LEU A 161 -14.50 -5.49 -9.90
N ARG A 162 -13.36 -4.95 -9.50
CA ARG A 162 -12.14 -4.96 -10.31
C ARG A 162 -11.63 -6.40 -10.39
N ASP A 163 -11.56 -6.92 -11.61
CA ASP A 163 -10.84 -8.16 -11.88
C ASP A 163 -9.36 -7.80 -11.98
N MET A 164 -8.70 -7.67 -10.82
CA MET A 164 -7.26 -7.47 -10.80
C MET A 164 -6.63 -8.85 -11.00
N PRO A 165 -5.89 -9.09 -12.10
CA PRO A 165 -5.12 -10.31 -12.22
C PRO A 165 -4.21 -10.41 -10.98
N PRO A 166 -3.99 -11.62 -10.43
CA PRO A 166 -3.10 -11.78 -9.30
C PRO A 166 -1.77 -11.08 -9.63
N PRO A 167 -1.15 -10.38 -8.65
CA PRO A 167 0.14 -9.75 -8.90
C PRO A 167 1.08 -10.81 -9.50
N PRO A 168 1.88 -10.46 -10.51
CA PRO A 168 2.81 -11.41 -11.09
C PRO A 168 3.66 -12.00 -9.95
N PRO A 169 3.98 -13.31 -10.00
CA PRO A 169 4.84 -13.90 -8.99
C PRO A 169 6.13 -13.06 -8.93
N PRO A 170 6.70 -12.82 -7.72
CA PRO A 170 7.98 -12.15 -7.63
C PRO A 170 8.98 -12.88 -8.53
N PRO A 171 9.88 -12.18 -9.25
CA PRO A 171 10.89 -12.84 -10.04
C PRO A 171 11.63 -13.84 -9.13
N PRO A 172 11.97 -15.04 -9.62
CA PRO A 172 12.76 -15.97 -8.82
C PRO A 172 13.98 -15.23 -8.32
N LEU A 173 14.30 -15.46 -7.05
CA LEU A 173 15.48 -14.95 -6.37
C LEU A 173 16.74 -15.52 -7.05
N SER A 174 17.05 -15.01 -8.24
CA SER A 174 18.15 -15.47 -9.08
C SER A 174 19.44 -14.80 -8.63
N TRP A 175 20.43 -15.62 -8.37
CA TRP A 175 21.80 -15.17 -8.16
C TRP A 175 22.33 -14.56 -9.46
N VAL A 176 22.81 -13.33 -9.39
CA VAL A 176 23.39 -12.62 -10.55
C VAL A 176 24.91 -12.52 -10.40
N GLU A 177 25.66 -12.78 -11.46
CA GLU A 177 27.13 -12.73 -11.43
C GLU A 177 27.61 -11.28 -11.40
N LEU A 178 28.16 -10.86 -10.28
CA LEU A 178 28.63 -9.50 -10.08
C LEU A 178 30.04 -9.30 -10.66
N GLY A 179 30.83 -10.36 -10.71
CA GLY A 179 32.15 -10.33 -11.33
C GLY A 179 33.01 -11.53 -10.94
N CYS A 180 34.05 -11.79 -11.75
CA CYS A 180 35.01 -12.87 -11.53
C CYS A 180 36.44 -12.35 -11.46
N GLY A 181 37.27 -13.01 -10.65
CA GLY A 181 38.70 -12.78 -10.56
C GLY A 181 39.48 -14.09 -10.60
N LYS A 182 40.63 -14.08 -11.29
CA LYS A 182 41.60 -15.17 -11.20
C LYS A 182 42.38 -15.02 -9.90
N VAL A 183 42.43 -16.08 -9.10
CA VAL A 183 43.14 -16.14 -7.82
C VAL A 183 44.35 -17.09 -7.96
N GLY A 184 45.53 -16.59 -7.61
CA GLY A 184 46.86 -17.12 -7.97
C GLY A 184 47.50 -18.11 -7.01
N ILE A 185 48.73 -18.53 -7.34
CA ILE A 185 49.46 -19.70 -6.77
C ILE A 185 50.20 -19.39 -5.45
N LYS A 186 50.40 -18.11 -5.09
CA LYS A 186 50.97 -17.71 -3.80
C LYS A 186 49.83 -17.39 -2.82
N PRO A 187 49.94 -17.74 -1.52
CA PRO A 187 48.94 -17.36 -0.53
C PRO A 187 48.91 -15.84 -0.42
N ASP A 188 47.86 -15.22 -0.95
CA ASP A 188 47.73 -13.78 -0.87
C ASP A 188 46.28 -13.29 -0.94
N ARG A 189 46.10 -12.05 -0.53
CA ARG A 189 44.84 -11.33 -0.47
C ARG A 189 44.50 -10.78 -1.86
N ASP A 190 43.45 -11.31 -2.48
CA ASP A 190 42.95 -10.79 -3.75
C ASP A 190 41.68 -9.97 -3.56
N SER A 191 41.41 -9.03 -4.47
CA SER A 191 40.15 -8.27 -4.48
C SER A 191 39.48 -8.34 -5.84
N ILE A 192 38.20 -8.70 -5.83
CA ILE A 192 37.34 -8.75 -7.02
C ILE A 192 36.46 -7.52 -6.98
N ARG A 193 36.65 -6.60 -7.93
CA ARG A 193 35.72 -5.49 -8.13
C ARG A 193 34.47 -6.03 -8.80
N VAL A 194 33.34 -5.82 -8.14
CA VAL A 194 32.04 -6.32 -8.60
C VAL A 194 31.24 -5.24 -9.32
N GLY A 195 31.58 -3.96 -9.12
CA GLY A 195 31.13 -2.86 -9.97
C GLY A 195 29.61 -2.56 -9.90
N ARG A 196 29.26 -1.35 -10.35
CA ARG A 196 27.94 -0.71 -10.17
C ARG A 196 26.76 -1.34 -10.93
N ARG A 197 26.99 -2.38 -11.73
CA ARG A 197 26.07 -2.68 -12.83
C ARG A 197 24.78 -3.36 -12.44
N GLU A 198 24.71 -3.98 -11.27
CA GLU A 198 23.52 -4.70 -10.89
C GLU A 198 23.24 -4.42 -9.41
N GLY A 199 22.16 -3.70 -9.12
CA GLY A 199 21.42 -3.82 -7.87
C GLY A 199 22.11 -3.53 -6.52
N ARG A 200 21.31 -3.74 -5.47
CA ARG A 200 21.72 -3.77 -4.08
C ARG A 200 21.44 -5.16 -3.57
N PHE A 201 22.41 -5.77 -2.90
CA PHE A 201 22.37 -7.18 -2.51
C PHE A 201 22.21 -7.32 -1.00
N SER A 202 21.52 -8.38 -0.59
CA SER A 202 21.35 -8.84 0.78
C SER A 202 22.21 -10.06 1.10
N ALA A 203 22.67 -10.79 0.09
CA ALA A 203 23.52 -11.96 0.24
C ALA A 203 24.46 -12.11 -0.96
N ILE A 204 25.59 -12.78 -0.74
CA ILE A 204 26.51 -13.22 -1.81
C ILE A 204 26.79 -14.71 -1.71
N LYS A 205 27.19 -15.32 -2.82
CA LYS A 205 27.88 -16.62 -2.82
C LYS A 205 29.09 -16.55 -3.73
N LEU A 206 30.04 -17.45 -3.51
CA LEU A 206 31.25 -17.56 -4.32
C LEU A 206 31.20 -18.87 -5.09
N ALA A 207 31.40 -18.81 -6.40
CA ALA A 207 31.56 -19.97 -7.27
C ALA A 207 33.04 -20.10 -7.68
N VAL A 208 33.60 -21.30 -7.55
CA VAL A 208 35.02 -21.58 -7.85
C VAL A 208 35.13 -22.46 -9.08
N ARG A 209 36.02 -22.09 -9.99
CA ARG A 209 36.33 -22.87 -11.22
C ARG A 209 37.83 -23.08 -11.37
N GLY A 210 38.22 -24.21 -11.95
CA GLY A 210 39.60 -24.62 -12.26
C GLY A 210 40.29 -25.36 -11.12
N SER A 211 40.57 -24.66 -10.02
CA SER A 211 41.38 -25.19 -8.91
C SER A 211 40.70 -25.04 -7.55
N LYS A 212 40.93 -26.01 -6.68
CA LYS A 212 40.41 -26.02 -5.30
C LYS A 212 41.08 -24.95 -4.46
N ILE A 213 40.29 -24.19 -3.72
CA ILE A 213 40.77 -23.21 -2.75
C ILE A 213 40.25 -23.54 -1.34
N GLU A 214 41.01 -23.15 -0.33
CA GLU A 214 40.55 -23.01 1.04
C GLU A 214 40.36 -21.51 1.30
N LEU A 215 39.10 -21.07 1.31
CA LEU A 215 38.73 -19.71 1.67
C LEU A 215 38.79 -19.57 3.19
N ILE A 216 39.60 -18.65 3.69
CA ILE A 216 39.79 -18.40 5.12
C ILE A 216 38.82 -17.31 5.56
N ASP A 217 39.02 -16.10 5.02
CA ASP A 217 38.26 -14.91 5.38
C ASP A 217 37.78 -14.19 4.11
N LEU A 218 36.64 -13.53 4.24
CA LEU A 218 36.02 -12.75 3.18
C LEU A 218 35.70 -11.35 3.72
N THR A 219 36.10 -10.32 3.00
CA THR A 219 35.77 -8.92 3.33
C THR A 219 34.91 -8.32 2.22
N VAL A 220 33.68 -7.92 2.54
CA VAL A 220 32.76 -7.29 1.59
C VAL A 220 32.80 -5.78 1.82
N VAL A 221 33.33 -5.04 0.84
CA VAL A 221 33.41 -3.58 0.90
C VAL A 221 32.26 -2.99 0.11
N TYR A 222 31.43 -2.20 0.78
CA TYR A 222 30.31 -1.51 0.17
C TYR A 222 30.74 -0.18 -0.45
N GLU A 223 29.94 0.34 -1.38
CA GLU A 223 30.12 1.71 -1.88
C GLU A 223 29.98 2.76 -0.77
N ARG A 224 29.18 2.47 0.26
CA ARG A 224 28.96 3.34 1.43
C ARG A 224 28.84 2.50 2.70
N GLY A 225 29.38 3.02 3.80
CA GLY A 225 29.30 2.43 5.14
C GLY A 225 30.38 1.40 5.45
N PRO A 226 30.36 0.82 6.66
CA PRO A 226 31.40 -0.11 7.12
C PRO A 226 31.36 -1.44 6.34
N PRO A 227 32.51 -2.11 6.12
CA PRO A 227 32.56 -3.41 5.44
C PRO A 227 32.04 -4.54 6.33
N ASP A 228 31.72 -5.67 5.70
CA ASP A 228 31.49 -6.93 6.41
C ASP A 228 32.73 -7.82 6.37
N GLU A 229 33.06 -8.40 7.51
CA GLU A 229 34.13 -9.38 7.66
C GLU A 229 33.49 -10.72 8.03
N LEU A 230 33.58 -11.68 7.10
CA LEU A 230 32.95 -12.99 7.21
C LEU A 230 34.04 -14.05 7.32
N GLN A 231 34.07 -14.77 8.43
CA GLN A 231 34.95 -15.93 8.62
C GLN A 231 34.29 -17.16 8.01
N VAL A 232 34.78 -17.62 6.86
CA VAL A 232 34.15 -18.71 6.11
C VAL A 232 34.86 -20.04 6.36
N ARG A 233 36.20 -20.04 6.39
CA ARG A 233 37.07 -21.21 6.61
C ARG A 233 36.57 -22.49 5.91
N LYS A 234 36.33 -22.38 4.60
CA LYS A 234 35.74 -23.45 3.79
C LYS A 234 36.64 -23.85 2.63
N LYS A 235 36.81 -25.17 2.44
CA LYS A 235 37.39 -25.73 1.23
C LYS A 235 36.33 -25.81 0.14
N ILE A 236 36.62 -25.23 -1.02
CA ILE A 236 35.70 -25.14 -2.16
C ILE A 236 36.42 -25.73 -3.38
N GLY A 237 35.85 -26.80 -3.91
CA GLY A 237 36.32 -27.53 -5.09
C GLY A 237 36.05 -26.81 -6.40
N ASP A 238 36.57 -27.39 -7.48
CA ASP A 238 36.27 -26.96 -8.84
C ASP A 238 34.82 -27.26 -9.20
N GLY A 239 34.07 -26.23 -9.61
CA GLY A 239 32.63 -26.30 -9.87
C GLY A 239 31.76 -26.17 -8.62
N GLU A 240 32.36 -26.03 -7.43
CA GLU A 240 31.61 -25.87 -6.18
C GLU A 240 31.29 -24.40 -5.87
N GLU A 241 30.26 -24.21 -5.04
CA GLU A 241 29.83 -22.91 -4.54
C GLU A 241 29.84 -22.87 -3.01
N THR A 242 29.97 -21.67 -2.44
CA THR A 242 29.64 -21.46 -1.03
C THR A 242 28.12 -21.50 -0.83
N PRO A 243 27.64 -21.80 0.40
CA PRO A 243 26.28 -21.44 0.76
C PRO A 243 26.10 -19.92 0.63
N PRO A 244 24.84 -19.44 0.63
CA PRO A 244 24.57 -18.01 0.77
C PRO A 244 25.26 -17.45 2.01
N LEU A 245 25.99 -16.36 1.82
CA LEU A 245 26.62 -15.57 2.86
C LEU A 245 25.82 -14.28 3.00
N ASP A 246 25.07 -14.17 4.09
CA ASP A 246 24.22 -13.02 4.33
C ASP A 246 25.06 -11.77 4.64
N LEU A 247 24.65 -10.66 4.05
CA LEU A 247 25.28 -9.36 4.20
C LEU A 247 24.53 -8.53 5.25
N ARG A 248 25.21 -7.56 5.85
CA ARG A 248 24.57 -6.64 6.78
C ARG A 248 23.65 -5.66 6.05
N GLY A 249 22.44 -5.54 6.59
CA GLY A 249 21.41 -4.65 6.09
C GLY A 249 20.65 -5.24 4.92
N GLU A 250 19.47 -4.69 4.64
CA GLU A 250 18.52 -5.35 3.74
C GLU A 250 18.96 -5.31 2.27
N ARG A 251 19.73 -4.29 1.84
CA ARG A 251 20.15 -4.08 0.44
C ARG A 251 21.36 -3.13 0.32
N ARG A 252 22.55 -3.64 0.01
CA ARG A 252 23.80 -2.84 -0.12
C ARG A 252 24.40 -2.89 -1.52
N ALA A 253 24.96 -1.76 -1.96
CA ALA A 253 25.77 -1.71 -3.18
C ALA A 253 27.20 -2.14 -2.83
N ILE A 254 27.73 -3.16 -3.52
CA ILE A 254 29.05 -3.73 -3.25
C ILE A 254 30.07 -3.07 -4.20
N ASP A 255 31.17 -2.55 -3.66
CA ASP A 255 32.29 -2.03 -4.45
C ASP A 255 33.21 -3.18 -4.88
N ARG A 256 33.68 -3.94 -3.89
CA ARG A 256 34.59 -5.07 -4.07
C ARG A 256 34.44 -6.12 -2.99
N VAL A 257 34.86 -7.33 -3.32
CA VAL A 257 34.98 -8.45 -2.39
C VAL A 257 36.45 -8.83 -2.29
N GLY A 258 37.02 -8.71 -1.07
CA GLY A 258 38.36 -9.14 -0.73
C GLY A 258 38.36 -10.57 -0.21
N LEU A 259 39.27 -11.41 -0.69
CA LEU A 259 39.37 -12.82 -0.32
C LEU A 259 40.74 -13.11 0.29
N THR A 260 40.76 -13.78 1.43
CA THR A 260 41.95 -14.41 2.00
C THR A 260 41.81 -15.92 1.81
N TYR A 261 42.70 -16.54 1.03
CA TYR A 261 42.58 -17.96 0.68
C TYR A 261 43.94 -18.67 0.63
N ARG A 262 43.91 -20.00 0.60
CA ARG A 262 45.06 -20.86 0.29
C ARG A 262 44.69 -21.80 -0.84
N GLN A 263 45.54 -21.91 -1.86
CA GLN A 263 45.36 -22.98 -2.84
C GLN A 263 45.70 -24.32 -2.21
N THR A 264 44.81 -25.30 -2.36
CA THR A 264 45.11 -26.67 -1.95
C THR A 264 45.75 -27.38 -3.13
N LEU A 265 47.08 -27.46 -3.14
CA LEU A 265 47.83 -28.24 -4.12
C LEU A 265 47.54 -29.74 -3.93
N GLY A 266 46.88 -30.36 -4.91
CA GLY A 266 46.73 -31.81 -4.97
C GLY A 266 47.94 -32.47 -5.65
N LEU A 267 48.06 -33.80 -5.54
CA LEU A 267 49.14 -34.61 -6.12
C LEU A 267 49.29 -34.48 -7.66
N ASN A 268 48.32 -33.87 -8.35
CA ASN A 268 48.39 -33.52 -9.77
C ASN A 268 48.83 -32.06 -9.92
N LEU A 269 50.14 -31.85 -10.08
CA LEU A 269 50.86 -30.56 -10.16
C LEU A 269 50.49 -29.63 -11.35
N ILE A 270 49.39 -29.87 -12.07
CA ILE A 270 49.04 -29.19 -13.34
C ILE A 270 47.64 -28.56 -13.31
N LYS A 271 47.14 -28.13 -12.15
CA LYS A 271 45.92 -27.31 -12.13
C LYS A 271 46.32 -25.84 -12.07
N GLY A 272 45.93 -25.08 -13.11
CA GLY A 272 46.19 -23.64 -13.26
C GLY A 272 45.52 -22.78 -12.17
N PRO A 273 45.52 -21.44 -12.30
CA PRO A 273 44.91 -20.57 -11.29
C PRO A 273 43.42 -20.87 -11.13
N ALA A 274 42.89 -20.75 -9.90
CA ALA A 274 41.45 -20.82 -9.70
C ALA A 274 40.79 -19.52 -10.19
N THR A 275 39.55 -19.59 -10.65
CA THR A 275 38.72 -18.41 -10.91
C THR A 275 37.60 -18.41 -9.89
N VAL A 276 37.45 -17.29 -9.18
CA VAL A 276 36.37 -17.09 -8.21
C VAL A 276 35.41 -16.07 -8.79
N CYS A 277 34.14 -16.42 -8.88
CA CYS A 277 33.05 -15.53 -9.29
C CYS A 277 32.16 -15.20 -8.09
N VAL A 278 31.83 -13.93 -7.94
CA VAL A 278 30.92 -13.43 -6.89
C VAL A 278 29.52 -13.34 -7.49
N LEU A 279 28.56 -13.95 -6.81
CA LEU A 279 27.15 -13.98 -7.20
C LEU A 279 26.34 -13.25 -6.12
N GLY A 280 25.44 -12.34 -6.48
CA GLY A 280 24.66 -11.51 -5.56
C GLY A 280 23.14 -11.73 -5.65
N ARG A 281 22.45 -11.56 -4.51
CA ARG A 281 20.99 -11.56 -4.40
C ARG A 281 20.48 -10.54 -3.38
#